data_AF-A0A369L0B4-F1
#
_entry.id   AF-A0A369L0B4-F1
#
_cell.length_a   1.000
_cell.length_b   1.000
_cell.length_c   1.000
_cell.angle_alpha   90.00
_cell.angle_beta   90.00
_cell.angle_gamma   90.00
#
_symmetry.space_group_name_H-M   'P 1'
#
loop_
_entity.id
_entity.type
_entity.pdbx_description
1 polymer ?
#
loop_
_entity_poly.entity_id
_entity_poly.type
_entity_poly.pdbx_seq_one_letter_code
_entity_poly.pdbx_strand_id
1 'polypeptide(L)'
;MRRFQFWHRATYVVILNRQGEICVQRRTLIKEVFPGGLDLAAGGVVGAGEAVHVAARRELAEELGICGVPLSHAGEFRYDRGGNHIFGSLYLVEYDGPLTLQVEEVADTFWCSLEEALALEEITPDTRQAVDELIASGWLETGR
;
A
#
# COMPACT_ATOMS: atom_id res chain seq x y z
N MET A 1 -19.10 1.71 -5.95
CA MET A 1 -18.73 1.67 -4.51
C MET A 1 -18.56 3.06 -3.94
N ARG A 2 -17.61 3.86 -4.45
CA ARG A 2 -17.29 5.21 -3.92
C ARG A 2 -18.45 6.21 -3.97
N ARG A 3 -19.19 6.29 -5.09
CA ARG A 3 -20.39 7.16 -5.21
C ARG A 3 -21.45 6.93 -4.12
N PHE A 4 -21.54 5.70 -3.62
CA PHE A 4 -22.54 5.30 -2.61
C PHE A 4 -21.91 5.01 -1.25
N GLN A 5 -20.60 5.29 -1.09
CA GLN A 5 -19.86 5.09 0.16
C GLN A 5 -20.03 3.67 0.73
N PHE A 6 -19.99 2.66 -0.14
CA PHE A 6 -20.11 1.27 0.29
C PHE A 6 -18.80 0.74 0.87
N TRP A 7 -18.94 -0.06 1.93
CA TRP A 7 -17.88 -0.90 2.43
C TRP A 7 -17.35 -1.82 1.33
N HIS A 8 -16.04 -1.87 1.19
CA HIS A 8 -15.35 -2.76 0.28
C HIS A 8 -14.06 -3.29 0.90
N ARG A 9 -13.46 -4.28 0.26
CA ARG A 9 -12.17 -4.85 0.68
C ARG A 9 -11.05 -4.26 -0.17
N ALA A 10 -9.91 -4.01 0.45
CA ALA A 10 -8.70 -3.62 -0.25
C ALA A 10 -7.49 -4.33 0.39
N THR A 11 -6.44 -4.49 -0.40
CA THR A 11 -5.15 -5.02 0.07
C THR A 11 -4.13 -3.90 0.17
N TYR A 12 -3.22 -4.00 1.12
CA TYR A 12 -2.13 -3.07 1.32
C TYR A 12 -0.85 -3.88 1.52
N VAL A 13 0.09 -3.76 0.60
CA VAL A 13 1.38 -4.46 0.61
C VAL A 13 2.48 -3.43 0.86
N VAL A 14 3.06 -3.43 2.06
CA VAL A 14 4.23 -2.62 2.38
C VAL A 14 5.48 -3.34 1.88
N ILE A 15 6.29 -2.62 1.10
CA ILE A 15 7.53 -3.12 0.51
C ILE A 15 8.70 -2.52 1.26
N LEU A 16 9.55 -3.38 1.81
CA LEU A 16 10.82 -3.00 2.44
C LEU A 16 11.99 -3.51 1.61
N ASN A 17 13.06 -2.75 1.52
CA ASN A 17 14.33 -3.26 1.03
C ASN A 17 15.15 -3.87 2.19
N ARG A 18 16.30 -4.48 1.90
CA ARG A 18 17.18 -5.06 2.94
C ARG A 18 17.80 -4.05 3.89
N GLN A 19 17.74 -2.76 3.57
CA GLN A 19 18.19 -1.68 4.45
C GLN A 19 17.07 -1.28 5.44
N GLY A 20 15.88 -1.86 5.33
CA GLY A 20 14.72 -1.51 6.15
C GLY A 20 14.04 -0.22 5.69
N GLU A 21 14.36 0.26 4.48
CA GLU A 21 13.70 1.41 3.87
C GLU A 21 12.40 0.97 3.20
N ILE A 22 11.40 1.84 3.23
CA ILE A 22 10.09 1.62 2.63
C ILE A 22 10.04 2.16 1.20
N CYS A 23 9.41 1.42 0.28
CA CYS A 23 9.14 1.91 -1.07
C CYS A 23 7.92 2.84 -1.06
N VAL A 24 8.15 4.14 -1.15
CA VAL A 24 7.09 5.13 -1.31
C VAL A 24 6.77 5.30 -2.79
N GLN A 25 5.48 5.32 -3.10
CA GLN A 25 4.96 5.41 -4.48
C GLN A 25 4.28 6.75 -4.68
N ARG A 26 4.66 7.48 -5.73
CA ARG A 26 3.94 8.67 -6.16
C ARG A 26 2.83 8.25 -7.12
N ARG A 27 1.59 8.49 -6.71
CA ARG A 27 0.40 8.26 -7.55
C ARG A 27 0.44 9.13 -8.78
N THR A 28 -0.06 8.59 -9.88
CA THR A 28 -0.19 9.39 -11.11
C THR A 28 -1.21 10.50 -10.93
N LEU A 29 -1.07 11.57 -11.72
CA LEU A 29 -2.02 12.68 -11.70
C LEU A 29 -3.39 12.31 -12.31
N ILE A 30 -3.50 11.17 -12.98
CA ILE A 30 -4.75 10.71 -13.60
C ILE A 30 -5.63 9.87 -12.67
N LYS A 31 -5.14 9.52 -11.47
CA LYS A 31 -5.95 8.80 -10.48
C LYS A 31 -7.13 9.65 -10.04
N GLU A 32 -8.31 9.02 -9.98
CA GLU A 32 -9.54 9.67 -9.50
C GLU A 32 -9.45 10.14 -8.03
N VAL A 33 -8.60 9.49 -7.23
CA VAL A 33 -8.47 9.72 -5.79
C VAL A 33 -7.00 9.94 -5.46
N PHE A 34 -6.73 11.05 -4.76
CA PHE A 34 -5.40 11.53 -4.38
C PHE A 34 -4.40 11.58 -5.57
N PRO A 35 -4.71 12.30 -6.68
CA PRO A 35 -3.77 12.45 -7.78
C PRO A 35 -2.47 13.11 -7.30
N GLY A 36 -1.32 12.49 -7.56
CA GLY A 36 -0.01 12.98 -7.11
C GLY A 36 0.34 12.68 -5.65
N GLY A 37 -0.58 12.09 -4.88
CA GLY A 37 -0.36 11.68 -3.50
C GLY A 37 0.69 10.58 -3.36
N LEU A 38 1.12 10.32 -2.13
CA LEU A 38 2.15 9.35 -1.80
C LEU A 38 1.53 8.12 -1.12
N ASP A 39 1.66 6.96 -1.73
CA ASP A 39 1.26 5.69 -1.14
C ASP A 39 2.46 5.04 -0.43
N LEU A 40 2.24 4.57 0.80
CA LEU A 40 3.23 3.79 1.56
C LEU A 40 3.11 2.27 1.33
N ALA A 41 2.09 1.84 0.59
CA ALA A 41 1.82 0.44 0.31
C ALA A 41 1.25 0.32 -1.11
N ALA A 42 1.68 -0.69 -1.85
CA ALA A 42 1.03 -1.07 -3.11
C ALA A 42 -0.30 -1.74 -2.79
N GLY A 43 -1.31 -1.60 -3.65
CA GLY A 43 -2.58 -2.23 -3.38
C GLY A 43 -3.81 -1.60 -4.02
N GLY A 44 -4.89 -2.37 -3.98
CA GLY A 44 -6.14 -1.96 -4.60
C GLY A 44 -7.32 -2.76 -4.09
N VAL A 45 -8.43 -2.62 -4.79
CA VAL A 45 -9.71 -3.19 -4.38
C VAL A 45 -9.73 -4.68 -4.69
N VAL A 46 -10.19 -5.48 -3.71
CA VAL A 46 -10.41 -6.91 -3.92
C VAL A 46 -11.68 -7.11 -4.75
N GLY A 47 -11.55 -7.80 -5.88
CA GLY A 47 -12.66 -8.12 -6.78
C GLY A 47 -13.71 -9.02 -6.13
N ALA A 48 -14.94 -8.98 -6.66
CA ALA A 48 -16.01 -9.85 -6.18
C ALA A 48 -15.67 -11.33 -6.43
N GLY A 49 -15.63 -12.12 -5.35
CA GLY A 49 -15.23 -13.54 -5.42
C GLY A 49 -13.71 -13.75 -5.51
N GLU A 50 -12.91 -12.68 -5.55
CA GLU A 50 -11.45 -12.76 -5.55
C GLU A 50 -10.94 -13.11 -4.15
N ALA A 51 -9.98 -14.03 -4.08
CA ALA A 51 -9.28 -14.31 -2.83
C ALA A 51 -8.32 -13.15 -2.51
N VAL A 52 -8.35 -12.66 -1.28
CA VAL A 52 -7.58 -11.47 -0.84
C VAL A 52 -6.08 -11.57 -1.15
N HIS A 53 -5.47 -12.73 -0.89
CA HIS A 53 -4.04 -12.93 -1.17
C HIS A 53 -3.71 -12.98 -2.66
N VAL A 54 -4.70 -13.30 -3.53
CA VAL A 54 -4.55 -13.23 -4.98
C VAL A 54 -4.60 -11.77 -5.42
N ALA A 55 -5.55 -10.99 -4.89
CA ALA A 55 -5.63 -9.56 -5.12
C ALA A 55 -4.32 -8.85 -4.74
N ALA A 56 -3.79 -9.12 -3.54
CA ALA A 56 -2.54 -8.50 -3.08
C ALA A 56 -1.36 -8.75 -4.03
N ARG A 57 -1.26 -9.96 -4.59
CA ARG A 57 -0.22 -10.32 -5.57
C ARG A 57 -0.45 -9.69 -6.92
N ARG A 58 -1.71 -9.60 -7.35
CA ARG A 58 -2.10 -8.95 -8.61
C ARG A 58 -1.77 -7.46 -8.55
N GLU A 59 -2.24 -6.75 -7.54
CA GLU A 59 -1.99 -5.31 -7.37
C GLU A 59 -0.49 -5.01 -7.27
N LEU A 60 0.25 -5.80 -6.49
CA LEU A 60 1.72 -5.66 -6.39
C LEU A 60 2.43 -5.86 -7.74
N ALA A 61 1.98 -6.82 -8.54
CA ALA A 61 2.53 -7.09 -9.86
C ALA A 61 2.11 -6.03 -10.88
N GLU A 62 0.87 -5.55 -10.80
CA GLU A 62 0.35 -4.46 -11.63
C GLU A 62 1.12 -3.19 -11.33
N GLU A 63 1.12 -2.67 -10.11
CA GLU A 63 1.71 -1.36 -9.82
C GLU A 63 3.24 -1.32 -9.95
N LEU A 64 3.93 -2.38 -9.51
CA LEU A 64 5.40 -2.38 -9.33
C LEU A 64 6.15 -3.46 -10.11
N GLY A 65 5.45 -4.35 -10.81
CA GLY A 65 6.06 -5.46 -11.55
C GLY A 65 6.61 -6.58 -10.65
N ILE A 66 6.36 -6.56 -9.35
CA ILE A 66 6.93 -7.53 -8.40
C ILE A 66 6.11 -8.81 -8.41
N CYS A 67 6.73 -9.92 -8.80
CA CYS A 67 6.10 -11.23 -8.96
C CYS A 67 6.89 -12.34 -8.25
N GLY A 68 6.22 -13.44 -7.89
CA GLY A 68 6.88 -14.68 -7.43
C GLY A 68 7.52 -14.63 -6.04
N VAL A 69 7.28 -13.56 -5.28
CA VAL A 69 7.83 -13.37 -3.93
C VAL A 69 6.84 -13.80 -2.83
N PRO A 70 7.30 -14.28 -1.67
CA PRO A 70 6.43 -14.56 -0.54
C PRO A 70 5.88 -13.26 0.06
N LEU A 71 4.60 -13.24 0.39
CA LEU A 71 3.96 -12.14 1.12
C LEU A 71 3.64 -12.61 2.54
N SER A 72 4.04 -11.84 3.54
CA SER A 72 3.71 -12.07 4.94
C SER A 72 2.38 -11.39 5.26
N HIS A 73 1.35 -12.15 5.61
CA HIS A 73 0.07 -11.57 6.06
C HIS A 73 0.23 -11.02 7.49
N ALA A 74 -0.04 -9.72 7.66
CA ALA A 74 0.24 -8.98 8.88
C ALA A 74 -1.02 -8.49 9.61
N GLY A 75 -2.20 -8.97 9.19
CA GLY A 75 -3.48 -8.69 9.85
C GLY A 75 -4.39 -7.82 9.00
N GLU A 76 -5.39 -7.24 9.65
CA GLU A 76 -6.43 -6.45 9.01
C GLU A 76 -6.76 -5.19 9.79
N PHE A 77 -7.24 -4.16 9.10
CA PHE A 77 -7.73 -2.93 9.71
C PHE A 77 -9.03 -2.44 9.06
N ARG A 78 -9.66 -1.45 9.70
CA ARG A 78 -10.82 -0.74 9.14
C ARG A 78 -10.48 0.72 8.96
N TYR A 79 -10.84 1.27 7.81
CA TYR A 79 -10.74 2.69 7.52
C TYR A 79 -12.14 3.23 7.20
N ASP A 80 -12.57 4.24 7.96
CA ASP A 80 -13.88 4.88 7.83
C ASP A 80 -13.73 6.40 8.02
N ARG A 81 -13.18 7.07 7.00
CA ARG A 81 -13.02 8.53 6.98
C ARG A 81 -13.19 9.05 5.55
N GLY A 82 -13.68 10.28 5.41
CA GLY A 82 -13.83 10.93 4.09
C GLY A 82 -14.77 10.22 3.11
N GLY A 83 -15.69 9.38 3.62
CA GLY A 83 -16.58 8.55 2.78
C GLY A 83 -15.93 7.29 2.20
N ASN A 84 -14.68 7.00 2.59
CA ASN A 84 -14.01 5.74 2.28
C ASN A 84 -14.26 4.75 3.42
N HIS A 85 -14.93 3.65 3.10
CA HIS A 85 -15.25 2.57 4.03
C HIS A 85 -14.55 1.29 3.55
N ILE A 86 -13.43 0.95 4.19
CA ILE A 86 -12.50 -0.08 3.71
C ILE A 86 -12.25 -1.10 4.83
N PHE A 87 -12.35 -2.38 4.48
CA PHE A 87 -11.73 -3.49 5.20
C PHE A 87 -10.38 -3.77 4.53
N GLY A 88 -9.29 -3.34 5.17
CA GLY A 88 -7.94 -3.47 4.65
C GLY A 88 -7.28 -4.76 5.14
N SER A 89 -6.65 -5.50 4.23
CA SER A 89 -5.79 -6.64 4.56
C SER A 89 -4.32 -6.27 4.33
N LEU A 90 -3.51 -6.43 5.36
CA LEU A 90 -2.12 -5.99 5.42
C LEU A 90 -1.17 -7.11 5.04
N TYR A 91 -0.19 -6.78 4.21
CA TYR A 91 0.89 -7.65 3.82
C TYR A 91 2.23 -6.92 3.88
N LEU A 92 3.31 -7.67 4.13
CA LEU A 92 4.68 -7.20 3.98
C LEU A 92 5.42 -8.06 2.96
N VAL A 93 6.38 -7.43 2.31
CA VAL A 93 7.36 -8.09 1.46
C VAL A 93 8.72 -7.41 1.57
N GLU A 94 9.77 -8.20 1.65
CA GLU A 94 11.15 -7.73 1.46
C GLU A 94 11.52 -7.88 -0.02
N TYR A 95 11.95 -6.81 -0.68
CA TYR A 95 12.29 -6.80 -2.09
C TYR A 95 13.33 -5.71 -2.45
N ASP A 96 14.47 -6.12 -3.00
CA ASP A 96 15.51 -5.23 -3.58
C ASP A 96 15.62 -5.33 -5.11
N GLY A 97 14.67 -6.04 -5.74
CA GLY A 97 14.72 -6.28 -7.18
C GLY A 97 14.33 -5.04 -8.01
N PRO A 98 14.45 -5.13 -9.34
CA PRO A 98 14.00 -4.06 -10.22
C PRO A 98 12.49 -3.87 -10.12
N LEU A 99 12.05 -2.61 -10.24
CA LEU A 99 10.64 -2.23 -10.33
C LEU A 99 10.28 -1.95 -11.79
N THR A 100 9.09 -2.37 -12.20
CA THR A 100 8.49 -2.00 -13.50
C THR A 100 7.15 -1.32 -13.22
N LEU A 101 7.14 0.01 -13.26
CA LEU A 101 5.98 0.80 -12.89
C LEU A 101 4.92 0.79 -13.99
N GLN A 102 3.66 0.61 -13.62
CA GLN A 102 2.54 0.93 -14.51
C GLN A 102 2.25 2.41 -14.44
N VAL A 103 2.49 3.10 -15.57
CA VAL A 103 2.43 4.57 -15.66
C VAL A 103 1.02 5.14 -15.47
N GLU A 104 -0.01 4.31 -15.56
CA GLU A 104 -1.39 4.67 -15.25
C GLU A 104 -1.66 4.68 -13.73
N GLU A 105 -0.88 3.94 -12.95
CA GLU A 105 -1.04 3.77 -11.50
C GLU A 105 -0.01 4.55 -10.70
N VAL A 106 1.27 4.38 -11.02
CA VAL A 106 2.43 4.93 -10.30
C VAL A 106 3.29 5.77 -11.25
N ALA A 107 3.52 7.03 -10.88
CA ALA A 107 4.34 7.96 -11.64
C ALA A 107 5.84 7.83 -11.32
N ASP A 108 6.17 7.54 -10.06
CA ASP A 108 7.54 7.42 -9.59
C ASP A 108 7.59 6.66 -8.25
N THR A 109 8.77 6.17 -7.88
CA THR A 109 9.03 5.52 -6.59
C THR A 109 10.34 5.97 -5.98
N PHE A 110 10.42 6.05 -4.66
CA PHE A 110 11.67 6.28 -3.96
C PHE A 110 11.71 5.50 -2.65
N TRP A 111 12.92 5.22 -2.19
CA TRP A 111 13.18 4.54 -0.92
C TRP A 111 13.56 5.57 0.13
N CYS A 112 13.02 5.43 1.32
CA CYS A 112 13.43 6.21 2.49
C CYS A 112 13.17 5.42 3.78
N SER A 113 13.70 5.88 4.90
CA SER A 113 13.40 5.29 6.20
C SER A 113 11.92 5.42 6.54
N LEU A 114 11.43 4.54 7.43
CA LEU A 114 10.05 4.60 7.90
C LEU A 114 9.72 5.95 8.58
N GLU A 115 10.67 6.53 9.31
CA GLU A 115 10.51 7.83 9.95
C GLU A 115 10.36 8.96 8.91
N GLU A 116 11.24 8.99 7.91
CA GLU A 116 11.15 9.96 6.82
C GLU A 116 9.84 9.82 6.04
N ALA A 117 9.43 8.58 5.76
CA ALA A 117 8.17 8.31 5.09
C ALA A 117 6.99 8.87 5.88
N LEU A 118 6.91 8.63 7.20
CA LEU A 118 5.83 9.11 8.06
C LEU A 118 5.80 10.64 8.25
N ALA A 119 6.90 11.33 7.96
CA ALA A 119 7.03 12.78 8.02
C ALA A 119 6.56 13.49 6.73
N LEU A 120 6.24 12.76 5.66
CA LEU A 120 5.75 13.34 4.40
C LEU A 120 4.32 13.88 4.55
N GLU A 121 4.04 15.03 3.93
CA GLU A 121 2.74 15.72 4.06
C GLU A 121 1.64 15.15 3.15
N GLU A 122 2.01 14.57 2.01
CA GLU A 122 1.09 14.15 0.94
C GLU A 122 0.75 12.66 0.96
N ILE A 123 0.91 12.00 2.11
CA ILE A 123 0.64 10.57 2.24
C ILE A 123 -0.87 10.31 2.15
N THR A 124 -1.26 9.30 1.38
CA THR A 124 -2.65 8.88 1.32
C THR A 124 -3.11 8.37 2.68
N PRO A 125 -4.24 8.87 3.21
CA PRO A 125 -4.63 8.60 4.59
C PRO A 125 -4.81 7.12 4.95
N ASP A 126 -5.20 6.27 4.00
CA ASP A 126 -5.43 4.85 4.21
C ASP A 126 -4.14 4.05 4.23
N THR A 127 -3.14 4.38 3.38
CA THR A 127 -1.81 3.77 3.48
C THR A 127 -1.06 4.23 4.74
N ARG A 128 -1.28 5.48 5.18
CA ARG A 128 -0.80 5.94 6.50
C ARG A 128 -1.36 5.07 7.63
N GLN A 129 -2.68 4.85 7.65
CA GLN A 129 -3.32 3.98 8.64
C GLN A 129 -2.80 2.54 8.56
N ALA A 130 -2.52 2.02 7.36
CA ALA A 130 -1.96 0.69 7.17
C ALA A 130 -0.58 0.55 7.85
N VAL A 131 0.30 1.54 7.65
CA VAL A 131 1.62 1.56 8.30
C VAL A 131 1.51 1.75 9.82
N ASP A 132 0.63 2.63 10.28
CA ASP A 132 0.39 2.82 11.72
C ASP A 132 -0.06 1.52 12.41
N GLU A 133 -0.92 0.72 11.74
CA GLU A 133 -1.36 -0.59 12.25
C GLU A 133 -0.22 -1.62 12.31
N LEU A 134 0.65 -1.63 11.30
CA LEU A 134 1.82 -2.51 11.28
C LEU A 134 2.81 -2.16 12.40
N ILE A 135 2.98 -0.88 12.71
CA ILE A 135 3.78 -0.43 13.86
C ILE A 135 3.12 -0.87 15.17
N ALA A 136 1.82 -0.61 15.33
CA ALA A 136 1.08 -0.98 16.54
C ALA A 136 1.10 -2.50 16.81
N SER A 137 1.12 -3.30 15.75
CA SER A 137 1.17 -4.76 15.81
C SER A 137 2.58 -5.34 15.93
N GLY A 138 3.63 -4.51 15.91
CA GLY A 138 5.02 -4.92 16.02
C GLY A 138 5.61 -5.57 14.76
N TRP A 139 4.97 -5.38 13.59
CA TRP A 139 5.50 -5.81 12.30
C TRP A 139 6.52 -4.82 11.72
N LEU A 140 6.38 -3.54 12.06
CA LEU A 140 7.32 -2.47 11.71
C LEU A 140 7.80 -1.79 12.97
N GLU A 141 9.06 -1.36 12.98
CA GLU A 141 9.64 -0.57 14.05
C GLU A 141 10.11 0.76 13.46
N THR A 142 9.64 1.89 14.01
CA THR A 142 10.33 3.17 13.84
C THR A 142 11.57 3.14 14.72
N GLY A 143 12.72 3.60 14.21
CA GLY A 143 14.05 3.36 14.79
C GLY A 143 14.17 3.47 16.32
N ARG A 144 15.05 2.63 16.86
CA ARG A 144 15.62 2.73 18.22
C ARG A 144 16.50 3.96 18.37
#